data_AF-I3T4S5-F1
#
_entry.id   AF-I3T4S5-F1
#
_cell.length_a   1.000
_cell.length_b   1.000
_cell.length_c   1.000
_cell.angle_alpha   90.00
_cell.angle_beta   90.00
_cell.angle_gamma   90.00
#
_symmetry.space_group_name_H-M   'P 1'
#
loop_
_entity.id
_entity.type
_entity.pdbx_description
1 polymer ?
#
loop_
_entity_poly.entity_id
_entity_poly.type
_entity_poly.pdbx_seq_one_letter_code
_entity_poly.pdbx_strand_id
1 'polypeptide(L)' 'MSEKWGNVDVGVLVCGPPTLQSSVAQEIRSHSLTRKPHFPIFHFNSHSFDL' A
#
# COMPACT_ATOMS: atom_id res chain seq x y z
N MET A 1 -10.77 10.60 -3.36
CA MET A 1 -11.23 9.58 -2.38
C MET A 1 -10.38 9.59 -1.11
N SER A 2 -9.04 9.61 -1.22
CA SER A 2 -8.09 9.61 -0.10
C SER A 2 -8.24 10.80 0.88
N GLU A 3 -8.61 11.99 0.39
CA GLU A 3 -8.84 13.20 1.21
C GLU A 3 -9.88 13.05 2.33
N LYS A 4 -10.82 12.11 2.19
CA LYS A 4 -11.88 11.89 3.19
C LYS A 4 -11.42 11.05 4.38
N TRP A 5 -10.27 10.38 4.27
CA TRP A 5 -9.80 9.41 5.26
C TRP A 5 -8.87 10.05 6.30
N GLY A 6 -8.26 11.19 5.99
CA GLY A 6 -7.39 11.90 6.93
C GLY A 6 -6.10 11.14 7.26
N ASN A 7 -5.55 11.39 8.45
CA ASN A 7 -4.36 10.70 8.97
C ASN A 7 -4.73 9.29 9.48
N VAL A 8 -4.71 8.32 8.58
CA VAL A 8 -4.92 6.90 8.92
C VAL A 8 -3.80 6.04 8.36
N ASP A 9 -3.45 4.98 9.08
CA ASP A 9 -2.52 3.95 8.63
C ASP A 9 -3.30 2.80 8.00
N VAL A 10 -2.92 2.43 6.78
CA VAL A 10 -3.55 1.35 5.99
C VAL A 10 -2.52 0.25 5.75
N GLY A 11 -2.78 -0.93 6.30
CA GLY A 11 -2.00 -2.13 5.98
C GLY A 11 -2.47 -2.78 4.68
N VAL A 12 -1.55 -3.04 3.76
CA VAL A 12 -1.81 -3.80 2.53
C VAL A 12 -1.04 -5.10 2.58
N LEU A 13 -1.76 -6.22 2.58
CA LEU A 13 -1.22 -7.57 2.59
C LEU A 13 -1.45 -8.21 1.22
N VAL A 14 -0.38 -8.70 0.58
CA VAL A 14 -0.46 -9.31 -0.75
C VAL A 14 0.15 -10.71 -0.75
N CYS A 15 -0.59 -11.66 -1.32
CA CYS A 15 -0.15 -13.02 -1.62
C CYS A 15 -0.43 -13.31 -3.10
N GLY A 16 0.53 -13.87 -3.81
CA GLY A 16 0.41 -14.17 -5.23
C GLY A 16 1.75 -14.06 -5.98
N PRO A 17 1.72 -14.12 -7.32
CA PRO A 17 2.94 -14.08 -8.13
C PRO A 17 3.78 -12.82 -7.89
N PRO A 18 5.11 -12.87 -8.11
CA PRO A 18 5.99 -11.72 -7.93
C PRO A 18 5.55 -10.46 -8.68
N THR A 19 4.90 -10.62 -9.85
CA THR A 19 4.36 -9.51 -10.66
C THR A 19 3.19 -8.78 -9.98
N LEU A 20 2.36 -9.49 -9.21
CA LEU A 20 1.30 -8.87 -8.41
C LEU A 20 1.91 -8.12 -7.23
N GLN A 21 2.86 -8.75 -6.52
CA GLN A 21 3.52 -8.12 -5.38
C GLN A 21 4.26 -6.84 -5.80
N SER A 22 4.98 -6.87 -6.92
CA SER A 22 5.73 -5.72 -7.42
C SER A 22 4.82 -4.59 -7.92
N SER A 23 3.73 -4.91 -8.62
CA SER A 23 2.79 -3.90 -9.09
C SER A 23 2.06 -3.19 -7.95
N VAL A 24 1.64 -3.92 -6.91
CA VAL A 24 1.03 -3.32 -5.71
C VAL A 24 2.06 -2.49 -4.94
N ALA A 25 3.29 -2.98 -4.78
CA ALA A 25 4.35 -2.21 -4.14
C ALA A 25 4.67 -0.91 -4.90
N GLN A 26 4.64 -0.94 -6.23
CA GLN A 26 4.86 0.24 -7.07
C GLN A 26 3.77 1.29 -6.86
N GLU A 27 2.50 0.88 -6.80
CA GLU A 27 1.38 1.80 -6.56
C GLU A 27 1.42 2.41 -5.16
N ILE A 28 1.76 1.62 -4.13
CA ILE A 28 1.93 2.14 -2.77
C ILE A 28 3.08 3.16 -2.71
N ARG A 29 4.18 2.90 -3.42
CA ARG A 29 5.30 3.85 -3.52
C ARG A 29 4.89 5.14 -4.24
N SER A 30 4.11 5.07 -5.32
CA SER A 30 3.65 6.26 -6.06
C SER A 30 2.77 7.15 -5.16
N HIS A 31 1.89 6.55 -4.37
CA HIS A 31 1.07 7.25 -3.37
C HIS A 31 1.90 7.84 -2.22
N SER A 32 2.98 7.17 -1.81
CA SER A 32 3.84 7.65 -0.73
C SER A 32 4.70 8.85 -1.15
N LEU A 33 5.22 8.82 -2.38
CA LEU A 33 6.04 9.91 -2.94
C LEU A 33 5.24 11.19 -3.23
N THR A 34 3.96 11.03 -3.58
CA THR A 34 3.06 12.15 -3.89
C THR A 34 2.12 12.52 -2.73
N ARG A 35 2.37 11.96 -1.54
CA ARG A 35 1.48 12.10 -0.38
C ARG A 35 1.45 13.54 0.11
N LYS A 36 0.24 14.10 0.24
CA LYS A 36 0.02 15.39 0.90
C LYS A 36 -0.01 15.21 2.42
N PRO A 37 0.27 16.26 3.21
CA PRO A 37 0.00 16.26 4.64
C PRO A 37 -1.47 15.90 4.92
N HIS A 38 -1.75 15.15 5.99
CA HIS A 38 -3.10 14.71 6.37
C HIS A 38 -3.74 13.64 5.47
N PHE A 39 -2.95 12.99 4.61
CA PHE A 39 -3.42 11.86 3.80
C PHE A 39 -2.94 10.52 4.38
N PRO A 40 -3.69 9.44 4.12
CA PRO A 40 -3.37 8.08 4.54
C PRO A 40 -1.93 7.65 4.23
N ILE A 41 -1.39 6.84 5.13
CA ILE A 41 -0.09 6.18 4.96
C ILE A 41 -0.36 4.71 4.67
N PHE A 42 0.25 4.20 3.60
CA PHE A 42 0.07 2.80 3.17
C PHE A 42 1.33 1.98 3.51
N HIS A 43 1.12 0.88 4.21
CA HIS A 43 2.18 -0.04 4.62
C HIS A 43 2.06 -1.34 3.83
N PHE A 44 3.02 -1.60 2.94
CA PHE A 44 3.05 -2.79 2.11
C PHE A 44 3.71 -3.97 2.84
N ASN A 45 3.02 -5.11 2.88
CA ASN A 45 3.54 -6.37 3.39
C ASN A 45 3.31 -7.47 2.34
N SER A 46 4.40 -7.96 1.75
CA SER A 46 4.40 -9.18 0.94
C SER A 46 4.70 -10.37 1.84
N HIS A 47 3.69 -11.20 2.11
CA HIS A 47 3.87 -12.45 2.83
C HIS A 47 3.37 -13.60 1.96
N SER A 48 4.21 -14.63 1.83
CA SER A 48 3.77 -15.95 1.37
C SER A 48 3.16 -16.66 2.57
N PHE A 49 1.89 -17.06 2.44
CA PHE A 49 1.28 -17.97 3.40
C PHE A 49 1.47 -19.39 2.87
N ASP A 50 2.24 -20.20 3.58
CA ASP A 50 2.24 -21.64 3.37
C ASP A 50 0.96 -22.19 4.03
N LEU A 51 0.01 -22.66 3.22
CA LEU A 51 -1.25 -23.27 3.66
C LEU A 51 -1.14 -24.80 3.67
#